data_AF-A0A1Y3LG81-F1
#
_entry.id   AF-A0A1Y3LG81-F1
#
_cell.length_a   1.000
_cell.length_b   1.000
_cell.length_c   1.000
_cell.angle_alpha   90.00
_cell.angle_beta   90.00
_cell.angle_gamma   90.00
#
_symmetry.space_group_name_H-M   'P 1'
#
loop_
_entity.id
_entity.type
_entity.pdbx_description
1 polymer ?
#
loop_
_entity_poly.entity_id
_entity_poly.type
_entity_poly.pdbx_seq_one_letter_code
_entity_poly.pdbx_strand_id
1 'polypeptide(L)'
;MKPRQACLACLEREPVALLEAALWMAAEHDRSVEPAASLAMLHDLQREISANLPMLPLCELAQPLLRQLNALGFQQDEYHPLRPQAAMMDKVLQRRRGQPLTLAILALELAQRLSIPLEGVGFPGHFLLRVPGADHLLDPCGGRRLYPSDCRELLARQFGPHVALTAEHMRSASPLQMLQRLSRNLRQLHISNDDHLAASIDAERIMQLGPVQVSDYVTRASLYQHLDCPQAERFDLEHALLLTEDPVQRLKLSERIGKLPTANRSLH
;
A
#
# COMPACT_ATOMS: atom_id res chain seq x y z
N MET A 1 18.05 -10.65 11.45
CA MET A 1 17.11 -11.11 10.39
C MET A 1 17.09 -10.05 9.29
N LYS A 2 17.03 -10.41 8.00
CA LYS A 2 16.92 -9.40 6.92
C LYS A 2 15.54 -8.72 7.00
N PRO A 3 15.41 -7.40 6.76
CA PRO A 3 14.13 -6.70 6.90
C PRO A 3 12.96 -7.34 6.13
N ARG A 4 13.22 -7.85 4.91
CA ARG A 4 12.18 -8.54 4.12
C ARG A 4 11.65 -9.82 4.77
N GLN A 5 12.51 -10.62 5.37
CA GLN A 5 12.08 -11.83 6.10
C GLN A 5 11.27 -11.44 7.34
N ALA A 6 11.65 -10.34 8.00
CA ALA A 6 10.91 -9.80 9.14
C ALA A 6 9.51 -9.34 8.75
N CYS A 7 9.39 -8.63 7.61
CA CYS A 7 8.11 -8.23 7.04
C CYS A 7 7.21 -9.44 6.77
N LEU A 8 7.75 -10.51 6.17
CA LEU A 8 6.98 -11.72 5.87
C LEU A 8 6.57 -12.47 7.14
N ALA A 9 7.46 -12.59 8.12
CA ALA A 9 7.14 -13.20 9.41
C ALA A 9 6.01 -12.48 10.17
N CYS A 10 5.84 -11.16 9.96
CA CYS A 10 4.71 -10.41 10.53
C CYS A 10 3.35 -10.87 10.00
N LEU A 11 3.28 -11.38 8.76
CA LEU A 11 2.05 -11.93 8.15
C LEU A 11 1.66 -13.29 8.73
N GLU A 12 2.59 -14.00 9.35
CA GLU A 12 2.37 -15.33 9.94
C GLU A 12 1.87 -15.25 11.40
N ARG A 13 1.79 -14.03 11.96
CA ARG A 13 1.33 -13.81 13.34
C ARG A 13 -0.19 -13.80 13.44
N GLU A 14 -0.69 -14.17 14.62
CA GLU A 14 -2.11 -14.07 14.97
C GLU A 14 -2.30 -13.16 16.21
N PRO A 15 -2.94 -11.98 16.06
CA PRO A 15 -3.33 -11.37 14.79
C PRO A 15 -2.12 -10.90 13.97
N VAL A 16 -2.32 -10.67 12.67
CA VAL A 16 -1.27 -10.18 11.76
C VAL A 16 -0.73 -8.84 12.23
N ALA A 17 0.61 -8.73 12.33
CA ALA A 17 1.28 -7.51 12.76
C ALA A 17 1.49 -6.54 11.58
N LEU A 18 0.38 -5.98 11.07
CA LEU A 18 0.36 -5.21 9.82
C LEU A 18 1.22 -3.93 9.87
N LEU A 19 1.12 -3.14 10.94
CA LEU A 19 1.93 -1.93 11.07
C LEU A 19 3.41 -2.25 11.23
N GLU A 20 3.73 -3.31 11.97
CA GLU A 20 5.11 -3.79 12.12
C GLU A 20 5.69 -4.25 10.77
N ALA A 21 4.91 -4.97 9.95
CA ALA A 21 5.31 -5.33 8.60
C ALA A 21 5.62 -4.08 7.76
N ALA A 22 4.79 -3.03 7.84
CA ALA A 22 5.03 -1.77 7.15
C ALA A 22 6.30 -1.03 7.64
N LEU A 23 6.67 -1.16 8.92
CA LEU A 23 7.94 -0.66 9.45
C LEU A 23 9.13 -1.44 8.89
N TRP A 24 9.02 -2.77 8.77
CA TRP A 24 10.05 -3.59 8.14
C TRP A 24 10.23 -3.29 6.65
N MET A 25 9.16 -2.91 5.95
CA MET A 25 9.25 -2.40 4.58
C MET A 25 10.06 -1.10 4.50
N ALA A 26 9.90 -0.19 5.46
CA ALA A 26 10.73 1.01 5.54
C ALA A 26 12.20 0.68 5.84
N ALA A 27 12.45 -0.30 6.71
CA ALA A 27 13.81 -0.76 7.04
C ALA A 27 14.55 -1.46 5.87
N GLU A 28 13.83 -1.88 4.82
CA GLU A 28 14.47 -2.32 3.57
C GLU A 28 15.16 -1.17 2.82
N HIS A 29 14.66 0.05 2.98
CA HIS A 29 15.16 1.26 2.30
C HIS A 29 16.11 2.07 3.18
N ASP A 30 15.91 2.08 4.49
CA ASP A 30 16.72 2.84 5.45
C ASP A 30 17.10 1.95 6.64
N ARG A 31 18.39 1.59 6.71
CA ARG A 31 18.93 0.71 7.77
C ARG A 31 18.93 1.35 9.16
N SER A 32 18.72 2.67 9.25
CA SER A 32 18.59 3.37 10.53
C SER A 32 17.20 3.22 11.15
N VAL A 33 16.23 2.68 10.41
CA VAL A 33 14.88 2.44 10.92
C VAL A 33 14.94 1.36 11.99
N GLU A 34 14.45 1.72 13.19
CA GLU A 34 14.27 0.80 14.31
C GLU A 34 12.78 0.54 14.53
N PRO A 35 12.22 -0.59 14.01
CA PRO A 35 10.80 -0.90 14.18
C PRO A 35 10.36 -0.93 15.64
N ALA A 36 11.21 -1.42 16.54
CA ALA A 36 10.91 -1.45 17.98
C ALA A 36 10.71 -0.04 18.58
N ALA A 37 11.54 0.94 18.19
CA ALA A 37 11.39 2.32 18.65
C ALA A 37 10.09 2.95 18.11
N SER A 38 9.75 2.68 16.85
CA SER A 38 8.50 3.15 16.23
C SER A 38 7.25 2.55 16.91
N LEU A 39 7.31 1.27 17.30
CA LEU A 39 6.25 0.61 18.07
C LEU A 39 6.12 1.16 19.49
N ALA A 40 7.22 1.62 20.10
CA ALA A 40 7.17 2.30 21.40
C ALA A 40 6.43 3.66 21.29
N MET A 41 6.72 4.46 20.26
CA MET A 41 5.99 5.71 19.98
C MET A 41 4.48 5.48 19.82
N LEU A 42 4.10 4.35 19.23
CA LEU A 42 2.70 3.97 19.06
C LEU A 42 1.99 3.70 20.40
N HIS A 43 2.68 3.17 21.41
CA HIS A 43 2.10 2.99 22.75
C HIS A 43 1.75 4.34 23.39
N ASP A 44 2.59 5.35 23.22
CA ASP A 44 2.34 6.70 23.73
C ASP A 44 1.16 7.35 23.01
N LEU A 45 1.13 7.22 21.68
CA LEU A 45 0.01 7.70 20.85
C LEU A 45 -1.31 7.02 21.22
N GLN A 46 -1.31 5.71 21.49
CA GLN A 46 -2.49 4.98 21.93
C GLN A 46 -3.03 5.54 23.25
N ARG A 47 -2.17 5.84 24.22
CA ARG A 47 -2.59 6.41 25.52
C ARG A 47 -3.20 7.79 25.35
N GLU A 48 -2.57 8.65 24.54
CA GLU A 48 -3.07 9.99 24.23
C GLU A 48 -4.44 9.93 23.54
N ILE A 49 -4.59 9.07 22.53
CA ILE A 49 -5.87 8.89 21.83
C ILE A 49 -6.94 8.33 22.78
N SER A 50 -6.62 7.28 23.54
CA SER A 50 -7.58 6.65 24.46
C SER A 50 -8.12 7.61 25.50
N ALA A 51 -7.30 8.57 25.97
CA ALA A 51 -7.73 9.59 26.93
C ALA A 51 -8.68 10.64 26.32
N ASN A 52 -8.65 10.82 25.01
CA ASN A 52 -9.44 11.83 24.28
C ASN A 52 -10.60 11.23 23.47
N LEU A 53 -10.80 9.91 23.50
CA LEU A 53 -11.96 9.27 22.89
C LEU A 53 -13.22 9.51 23.73
N PRO A 54 -14.38 9.74 23.09
CA PRO A 54 -15.64 9.89 23.81
C PRO A 54 -16.09 8.54 24.39
N MET A 55 -16.93 8.60 25.42
CA MET A 55 -17.59 7.41 25.98
C MET A 55 -18.75 6.97 25.08
N LEU A 56 -18.47 6.10 24.11
CA LEU A 56 -19.44 5.54 23.17
C LEU A 56 -19.25 4.03 23.03
N PRO A 57 -20.23 3.28 22.48
CA PRO A 57 -20.03 1.91 22.07
C PRO A 57 -18.83 1.76 21.12
N LEU A 58 -18.09 0.64 21.19
CA LEU A 58 -16.89 0.42 20.38
C LEU A 58 -17.13 0.60 18.87
N CYS A 59 -18.28 0.18 18.36
CA CYS A 59 -18.65 0.35 16.94
C CYS A 59 -18.83 1.81 16.50
N GLU A 60 -19.02 2.74 17.44
CA GLU A 60 -19.16 4.17 17.15
C GLU A 60 -17.83 4.93 17.28
N LEU A 61 -16.77 4.29 17.77
CA LEU A 61 -15.48 4.94 18.04
C LEU A 61 -14.54 5.06 16.82
N ALA A 62 -14.84 4.39 15.70
CA ALA A 62 -13.98 4.44 14.51
C ALA A 62 -13.82 5.86 13.94
N GLN A 63 -14.92 6.60 13.78
CA GLN A 63 -14.84 7.98 13.31
C GLN A 63 -14.16 8.91 14.34
N PRO A 64 -14.50 8.87 15.64
CA PRO A 64 -13.76 9.58 16.68
C PRO A 64 -12.25 9.29 16.66
N LEU A 65 -11.83 8.04 16.51
CA LEU A 65 -10.43 7.65 16.38
C LEU A 65 -9.75 8.37 15.21
N LEU A 66 -10.35 8.35 14.02
CA LEU A 66 -9.80 9.02 12.84
C LEU A 66 -9.75 10.55 13.01
N ARG A 67 -10.75 11.14 13.66
CA ARG A 67 -10.77 12.58 13.97
C ARG A 67 -9.71 12.96 14.99
N GLN A 68 -9.45 12.12 15.98
CA GLN A 68 -8.36 12.34 16.94
C GLN A 68 -6.99 12.24 16.27
N LEU A 69 -6.76 11.24 15.43
CA LEU A 69 -5.54 11.17 14.61
C LEU A 69 -5.35 12.45 13.77
N ASN A 70 -6.40 12.89 13.09
CA ASN A 70 -6.38 14.12 12.30
C ASN A 70 -6.07 15.37 13.14
N ALA A 71 -6.66 15.48 14.33
CA ALA A 71 -6.42 16.57 15.28
C ALA A 71 -4.98 16.58 15.83
N LEU A 72 -4.38 15.40 15.99
CA LEU A 72 -2.96 15.24 16.32
C LEU A 72 -2.03 15.52 15.13
N GLY A 73 -2.59 15.86 13.96
CA GLY A 73 -1.84 16.23 12.77
C GLY A 73 -1.57 15.08 11.82
N PHE A 74 -2.04 13.85 12.09
CA PHE A 74 -1.98 12.73 11.15
C PHE A 74 -2.89 12.98 9.96
N GLN A 75 -2.31 13.55 8.91
CA GLN A 75 -3.02 14.10 7.76
C GLN A 75 -2.39 13.64 6.46
N GLN A 76 -3.16 13.73 5.37
CA GLN A 76 -2.66 13.38 4.04
C GLN A 76 -1.45 14.27 3.69
N ASP A 77 -0.35 13.71 3.21
CA ASP A 77 0.75 14.51 2.68
C ASP A 77 0.35 15.16 1.34
N GLU A 78 0.49 16.48 1.27
CA GLU A 78 0.08 17.33 0.14
C GLU A 78 1.29 17.91 -0.61
N TYR A 79 2.51 17.45 -0.31
CA TYR A 79 3.71 17.89 -1.00
C TYR A 79 3.69 17.44 -2.48
N HIS A 80 4.15 18.32 -3.38
CA HIS A 80 4.22 18.07 -4.82
C HIS A 80 5.63 18.34 -5.38
N PRO A 81 6.30 17.36 -6.01
CA PRO A 81 5.87 15.98 -6.23
C PRO A 81 5.92 15.16 -4.93
N LEU A 82 4.92 14.31 -4.70
CA LEU A 82 4.82 13.51 -3.47
C LEU A 82 6.06 12.64 -3.29
N ARG A 83 6.60 12.62 -2.07
CA ARG A 83 7.85 11.90 -1.76
C ARG A 83 7.58 10.52 -1.16
N PRO A 84 8.51 9.55 -1.29
CA PRO A 84 8.36 8.21 -0.72
C PRO A 84 8.09 8.18 0.78
N GLN A 85 8.56 9.17 1.54
CA GLN A 85 8.32 9.26 2.98
C GLN A 85 6.82 9.32 3.34
N ALA A 86 5.96 9.75 2.43
CA ALA A 86 4.51 9.72 2.64
C ALA A 86 3.94 8.28 2.71
N ALA A 87 4.69 7.27 2.24
CA ALA A 87 4.31 5.87 2.30
C ALA A 87 5.24 5.02 3.19
N MET A 88 6.25 5.61 3.84
CA MET A 88 7.14 4.92 4.77
C MET A 88 6.64 5.08 6.21
N MET A 89 6.25 3.99 6.87
CA MET A 89 5.56 4.04 8.16
C MET A 89 6.37 4.75 9.26
N ASP A 90 7.70 4.59 9.30
CA ASP A 90 8.57 5.28 10.25
C ASP A 90 8.49 6.80 10.07
N LYS A 91 8.54 7.28 8.83
CA LYS A 91 8.45 8.71 8.50
C LYS A 91 7.04 9.25 8.73
N VAL A 92 6.00 8.46 8.46
CA VAL A 92 4.61 8.83 8.74
C VAL A 92 4.40 9.02 10.25
N LEU A 93 4.93 8.13 11.09
CA LEU A 93 4.85 8.27 12.56
C LEU A 93 5.59 9.52 13.06
N GLN A 94 6.75 9.83 12.48
CA GLN A 94 7.56 10.99 12.85
C GLN A 94 6.96 12.33 12.38
N ARG A 95 6.55 12.39 11.11
CA ARG A 95 6.07 13.62 10.46
C ARG A 95 4.58 13.86 10.63
N ARG A 96 3.83 12.82 11.02
CA ARG A 96 2.36 12.79 11.02
C ARG A 96 1.77 13.13 9.64
N ARG A 97 2.51 12.92 8.55
CA ARG A 97 2.04 13.16 7.17
C ARG A 97 2.23 11.89 6.36
N GLY A 98 1.16 11.40 5.71
CA GLY A 98 1.21 10.14 4.97
C GLY A 98 0.16 10.03 3.87
N GLN A 99 0.20 8.94 3.12
CA GLN A 99 -0.83 8.60 2.15
C GLN A 99 -2.05 7.94 2.84
N PRO A 100 -3.24 7.93 2.19
CA PRO A 100 -4.44 7.32 2.75
C PRO A 100 -4.23 5.89 3.28
N LEU A 101 -3.50 5.04 2.55
CA LEU A 101 -3.24 3.66 2.98
C LEU A 101 -2.37 3.59 4.23
N THR A 102 -1.30 4.39 4.34
CA THR A 102 -0.45 4.38 5.54
C THR A 102 -1.16 4.93 6.77
N LEU A 103 -1.98 5.98 6.59
CA LEU A 103 -2.82 6.50 7.68
C LEU A 103 -3.89 5.48 8.09
N ALA A 104 -4.45 4.73 7.13
CA ALA A 104 -5.37 3.64 7.41
C ALA A 104 -4.70 2.50 8.17
N ILE A 105 -3.48 2.10 7.83
CA ILE A 105 -2.72 1.07 8.57
C ILE A 105 -2.51 1.50 10.03
N LEU A 106 -2.14 2.77 10.27
CA LEU A 106 -2.04 3.32 11.62
C LEU A 106 -3.37 3.27 12.38
N ALA A 107 -4.47 3.68 11.73
CA ALA A 107 -5.79 3.63 12.32
C ALA A 107 -6.24 2.20 12.65
N LEU A 108 -5.97 1.23 11.76
CA LEU A 108 -6.30 -0.18 11.97
C LEU A 108 -5.53 -0.78 13.15
N GLU A 109 -4.23 -0.47 13.28
CA GLU A 109 -3.41 -0.91 14.41
C GLU A 109 -3.94 -0.35 15.74
N LEU A 110 -4.26 0.95 15.79
CA LEU A 110 -4.83 1.57 16.98
C LEU A 110 -6.23 1.03 17.29
N ALA A 111 -7.06 0.83 16.28
CA ALA A 111 -8.39 0.26 16.42
C ALA A 111 -8.32 -1.16 17.01
N GLN A 112 -7.42 -2.00 16.52
CA GLN A 112 -7.18 -3.34 17.08
C GLN A 112 -6.80 -3.28 18.56
N ARG A 113 -5.84 -2.43 18.93
CA ARG A 113 -5.37 -2.27 20.33
C ARG A 113 -6.45 -1.74 21.27
N LEU A 114 -7.37 -0.95 20.74
CA LEU A 114 -8.50 -0.37 21.48
C LEU A 114 -9.79 -1.20 21.32
N SER A 115 -9.73 -2.37 20.67
CA SER A 115 -10.89 -3.22 20.38
C SER A 115 -12.02 -2.53 19.60
N ILE A 116 -11.68 -1.49 18.83
CA ILE A 116 -12.61 -0.79 17.94
C ILE A 116 -12.73 -1.61 16.65
N PRO A 117 -13.93 -2.06 16.26
CA PRO A 117 -14.11 -2.85 15.05
C PRO A 117 -13.91 -1.97 13.81
N LEU A 118 -12.86 -2.28 13.03
CA LEU A 118 -12.47 -1.51 11.86
C LEU A 118 -11.80 -2.41 10.82
N GLU A 119 -12.20 -2.27 9.56
CA GLU A 119 -11.66 -3.01 8.42
C GLU A 119 -11.15 -2.05 7.35
N GLY A 120 -10.08 -2.41 6.65
CA GLY A 120 -9.65 -1.71 5.44
C GLY A 120 -10.45 -2.16 4.22
N VAL A 121 -10.75 -1.24 3.32
CA VAL A 121 -11.50 -1.48 2.08
C VAL A 121 -10.65 -1.04 0.89
N GLY A 122 -10.37 -2.00 0.00
CA GLY A 122 -9.56 -1.81 -1.21
C GLY A 122 -10.32 -1.12 -2.34
N PHE A 123 -10.88 0.07 -2.10
CA PHE A 123 -11.70 0.78 -3.08
C PHE A 123 -10.88 1.17 -4.33
N PRO A 124 -11.46 1.15 -5.54
CA PRO A 124 -10.75 1.62 -6.73
C PRO A 124 -10.22 3.06 -6.57
N GLY A 125 -8.89 3.20 -6.73
CA GLY A 125 -8.10 4.43 -6.52
C GLY A 125 -8.04 5.02 -5.13
N HIS A 126 -8.82 4.52 -4.17
CA HIS A 126 -8.86 5.04 -2.81
C HIS A 126 -8.61 3.91 -1.82
N PHE A 127 -8.08 4.20 -0.64
CA PHE A 127 -8.08 3.21 0.43
C PHE A 127 -8.97 3.77 1.52
N LEU A 128 -10.02 3.02 1.85
CA LEU A 128 -11.07 3.46 2.75
C LEU A 128 -11.14 2.51 3.94
N LEU A 129 -11.88 2.90 4.96
CA LEU A 129 -12.11 2.12 6.16
C LEU A 129 -13.60 1.83 6.33
N ARG A 130 -13.94 0.78 7.06
CA ARG A 130 -15.35 0.44 7.35
C ARG A 130 -15.48 -0.15 8.75
N VAL A 131 -16.52 0.26 9.46
CA VAL A 131 -16.99 -0.48 10.64
C VAL A 131 -17.87 -1.64 10.16
N PRO A 132 -17.61 -2.89 10.55
CA PRO A 132 -18.46 -4.04 10.20
C PRO A 132 -19.95 -3.76 10.48
N GLY A 133 -20.80 -3.97 9.48
CA GLY A 133 -22.24 -3.71 9.57
C GLY A 133 -22.68 -2.25 9.33
N ALA A 134 -21.75 -1.30 9.16
CA ALA A 134 -22.08 0.07 8.81
C ALA A 134 -22.48 0.21 7.32
N ASP A 135 -23.36 1.16 7.04
CA ASP A 135 -23.86 1.53 5.71
C ASP A 135 -22.97 2.55 4.96
N HIS A 136 -21.85 2.92 5.56
CA HIS A 136 -20.92 3.92 5.07
C HIS A 136 -19.47 3.45 5.20
N LEU A 137 -18.61 4.06 4.40
CA LEU A 137 -17.16 3.98 4.54
C LEU A 137 -16.62 5.22 5.27
N LEU A 138 -15.37 5.16 5.67
CA LEU A 138 -14.64 6.23 6.33
C LEU A 138 -13.38 6.56 5.52
N ASP A 139 -13.16 7.84 5.30
CA ASP A 139 -11.89 8.36 4.80
C ASP A 139 -10.81 8.29 5.90
N PRO A 140 -9.68 7.60 5.70
CA PRO A 140 -8.62 7.51 6.70
C PRO A 140 -7.92 8.85 6.98
N CYS A 141 -8.00 9.84 6.08
CA CYS A 141 -7.27 11.10 6.23
C CYS A 141 -7.95 12.08 7.20
N GLY A 142 -9.27 11.99 7.38
CA GLY A 142 -10.03 12.93 8.21
C GLY A 142 -11.27 12.35 8.91
N GLY A 143 -11.59 11.07 8.70
CA GLY A 143 -12.77 10.44 9.30
C GLY A 143 -14.10 10.88 8.69
N ARG A 144 -14.10 11.43 7.47
CA ARG A 144 -15.33 11.75 6.73
C ARG A 144 -16.08 10.44 6.43
N ARG A 145 -17.39 10.43 6.70
CA ARG A 145 -18.28 9.34 6.25
C ARG A 145 -18.55 9.48 4.75
N LEU A 146 -18.43 8.37 4.05
CA LEU A 146 -18.67 8.25 2.61
C LEU A 146 -19.83 7.28 2.42
N TYR A 147 -20.97 7.79 2.01
CA TYR A 147 -22.16 7.01 1.69
C TYR A 147 -22.09 6.49 0.25
N PRO A 148 -23.00 5.61 -0.17
CA PRO A 148 -22.98 5.06 -1.53
C PRO A 148 -22.97 6.12 -2.65
N SER A 149 -23.56 7.30 -2.42
CA SER A 149 -23.48 8.45 -3.35
C SER A 149 -22.06 8.98 -3.49
N ASP A 150 -21.34 9.18 -2.38
CA ASP A 150 -19.95 9.63 -2.41
C ASP A 150 -19.07 8.59 -3.11
N CYS A 151 -19.31 7.30 -2.87
CA CYS A 151 -18.56 6.22 -3.51
C CYS A 151 -18.77 6.19 -5.03
N ARG A 152 -20.00 6.44 -5.51
CA ARG A 152 -20.27 6.60 -6.96
C ARG A 152 -19.51 7.79 -7.53
N GLU A 153 -19.43 8.89 -6.80
CA GLU A 153 -18.67 10.06 -7.23
C GLU A 153 -17.16 9.77 -7.31
N LEU A 154 -16.59 9.07 -6.33
CA LEU A 154 -15.18 8.64 -6.36
C LEU A 154 -14.87 7.78 -7.59
N LEU A 155 -15.75 6.83 -7.94
CA LEU A 155 -15.61 6.01 -9.15
C LEU A 155 -15.72 6.85 -10.42
N ALA A 156 -16.71 7.73 -10.48
CA ALA A 156 -16.95 8.57 -11.64
C ALA A 156 -15.77 9.49 -11.94
N ARG A 157 -15.15 10.07 -10.90
CA ARG A 157 -13.96 10.92 -11.02
C ARG A 157 -12.75 10.17 -11.57
N GLN A 158 -12.62 8.88 -11.28
CA GLN A 158 -11.44 8.11 -11.64
C GLN A 158 -11.58 7.33 -12.97
N PHE A 159 -12.76 6.76 -13.22
CA PHE A 159 -12.99 5.85 -14.36
C PHE A 159 -14.08 6.35 -15.31
N GLY A 160 -14.67 7.51 -15.03
CA GLY A 160 -15.74 8.10 -15.83
C GLY A 160 -17.16 7.76 -15.33
N PRO A 161 -18.17 8.51 -15.81
CA PRO A 161 -19.52 8.52 -15.23
C PRO A 161 -20.31 7.22 -15.41
N HIS A 162 -19.85 6.31 -16.27
CA HIS A 162 -20.57 5.07 -16.60
C HIS A 162 -20.18 3.87 -15.73
N VAL A 163 -19.17 4.00 -14.87
CA VAL A 163 -18.77 2.90 -13.98
C VAL A 163 -19.78 2.73 -12.86
N ALA A 164 -20.39 1.55 -12.79
CA ALA A 164 -21.33 1.19 -11.74
C ALA A 164 -20.60 0.84 -10.44
N LEU A 165 -21.18 1.26 -9.30
CA LEU A 165 -20.72 0.81 -7.99
C LEU A 165 -21.19 -0.63 -7.75
N THR A 166 -20.25 -1.54 -7.50
CA THR A 166 -20.52 -2.95 -7.20
C THR A 166 -20.12 -3.29 -5.76
N ALA A 167 -20.65 -4.39 -5.23
CA ALA A 167 -20.22 -4.93 -3.94
C ALA A 167 -18.73 -5.32 -3.93
N GLU A 168 -18.18 -5.64 -5.10
CA GLU A 168 -16.76 -5.99 -5.26
C GLU A 168 -15.83 -4.85 -4.82
N HIS A 169 -16.20 -3.61 -5.15
CA HIS A 169 -15.47 -2.40 -4.75
C HIS A 169 -15.46 -2.16 -3.24
N MET A 170 -16.39 -2.80 -2.51
CA MET A 170 -16.58 -2.64 -1.07
C MET A 170 -16.02 -3.81 -0.26
N ARG A 171 -15.28 -4.74 -0.88
CA ARG A 171 -14.67 -5.88 -0.18
C ARG A 171 -13.57 -5.41 0.76
N SER A 172 -13.51 -6.06 1.93
CA SER A 172 -12.43 -5.84 2.88
C SER A 172 -11.12 -6.29 2.26
N ALA A 173 -10.08 -5.48 2.43
CA ALA A 173 -8.73 -5.81 2.00
C ALA A 173 -8.06 -6.68 3.07
N SER A 174 -7.45 -7.79 2.66
CA SER A 174 -6.63 -8.60 3.58
C SER A 174 -5.31 -7.88 3.91
N PRO A 175 -4.65 -8.19 5.04
CA PRO A 175 -3.34 -7.63 5.37
C PRO A 175 -2.31 -7.80 4.23
N LEU A 176 -2.29 -8.96 3.59
CA LEU A 176 -1.45 -9.25 2.42
C LEU A 176 -1.74 -8.30 1.25
N GLN A 177 -3.02 -8.08 0.93
CA GLN A 177 -3.42 -7.13 -0.13
C GLN A 177 -3.02 -5.69 0.23
N MET A 178 -3.12 -5.30 1.50
CA MET A 178 -2.68 -3.97 1.97
C MET A 178 -1.17 -3.79 1.80
N LEU A 179 -0.34 -4.77 2.18
CA LEU A 179 1.12 -4.71 2.02
C LEU A 179 1.55 -4.74 0.55
N GLN A 180 0.86 -5.51 -0.30
CA GLN A 180 1.10 -5.48 -1.75
C GLN A 180 0.76 -4.10 -2.34
N ARG A 181 -0.37 -3.50 -1.92
CA ARG A 181 -0.74 -2.13 -2.35
C ARG A 181 0.26 -1.10 -1.84
N LEU A 182 0.72 -1.20 -0.59
CA LEU A 182 1.73 -0.32 -0.03
C LEU A 182 3.06 -0.42 -0.80
N SER A 183 3.46 -1.64 -1.18
CA SER A 183 4.64 -1.86 -2.03
C SER A 183 4.48 -1.24 -3.42
N ARG A 184 3.29 -1.34 -4.03
CA ARG A 184 3.01 -0.67 -5.32
C ARG A 184 3.04 0.86 -5.20
N ASN A 185 2.52 1.41 -4.10
CA ASN A 185 2.59 2.85 -3.81
C ASN A 185 4.05 3.31 -3.67
N LEU A 186 4.86 2.63 -2.86
CA LEU A 186 6.28 2.94 -2.68
C LEU A 186 7.04 2.84 -4.01
N ARG A 187 6.84 1.76 -4.77
CA ARG A 187 7.41 1.59 -6.10
C ARG A 187 7.10 2.78 -7.01
N GLN A 188 5.83 3.19 -7.05
CA GLN A 188 5.41 4.33 -7.89
C GLN A 188 6.04 5.64 -7.42
N LEU A 189 6.12 5.87 -6.11
CA LEU A 189 6.75 7.07 -5.54
C LEU A 189 8.25 7.09 -5.80
N HIS A 190 8.95 5.97 -5.70
CA HIS A 190 10.36 5.87 -6.03
C HIS A 190 10.60 6.10 -7.53
N ILE A 191 9.80 5.49 -8.41
CA ILE A 191 9.85 5.75 -9.86
C ILE A 191 9.63 7.24 -10.18
N SER A 192 8.61 7.88 -9.59
CA SER A 192 8.32 9.29 -9.87
C SER A 192 9.31 10.27 -9.26
N ASN A 193 10.23 9.78 -8.43
CA ASN A 193 11.33 10.55 -7.84
C ASN A 193 12.69 10.05 -8.35
N ASP A 194 12.72 9.35 -9.49
CA ASP A 194 13.90 8.87 -10.20
C ASP A 194 14.82 7.91 -9.40
N ASP A 195 14.28 7.27 -8.36
CA ASP A 195 15.00 6.26 -7.56
C ASP A 195 14.64 4.84 -8.02
N HIS A 196 15.19 4.43 -9.15
CA HIS A 196 14.93 3.11 -9.74
C HIS A 196 15.49 1.95 -8.90
N LEU A 197 16.51 2.19 -8.08
CA LEU A 197 17.09 1.19 -7.18
C LEU A 197 16.14 0.90 -6.03
N ALA A 198 15.63 1.93 -5.35
CA ALA A 198 14.62 1.76 -4.32
C ALA A 198 13.32 1.17 -4.91
N ALA A 199 12.89 1.64 -6.09
CA ALA A 199 11.72 1.06 -6.77
C ALA A 199 11.86 -0.45 -7.03
N SER A 200 13.08 -0.93 -7.31
CA SER A 200 13.36 -2.36 -7.53
C SER A 200 13.17 -3.19 -6.26
N ILE A 201 13.56 -2.65 -5.09
CA ILE A 201 13.32 -3.28 -3.78
C ILE A 201 11.82 -3.52 -3.58
N ASP A 202 10.99 -2.51 -3.86
CA ASP A 202 9.53 -2.64 -3.72
C ASP A 202 8.93 -3.56 -4.79
N ALA A 203 9.45 -3.54 -6.02
CA ALA A 203 9.02 -4.42 -7.10
C ALA A 203 9.27 -5.90 -6.77
N GLU A 204 10.42 -6.23 -6.19
CA GLU A 204 10.71 -7.58 -5.70
C GLU A 204 9.77 -8.00 -4.56
N ARG A 205 9.48 -7.08 -3.62
CA ARG A 205 8.57 -7.38 -2.49
C ARG A 205 7.17 -7.74 -2.98
N ILE A 206 6.66 -7.06 -4.01
CA ILE A 206 5.37 -7.38 -4.63
C ILE A 206 5.34 -8.83 -5.12
N MET A 207 6.42 -9.30 -5.75
CA MET A 207 6.53 -10.67 -6.26
C MET A 207 6.56 -11.74 -5.17
N GLN A 208 6.97 -11.39 -3.95
CA GLN A 208 7.08 -12.32 -2.83
C GLN A 208 5.82 -12.36 -1.95
N LEU A 209 5.04 -11.29 -1.92
CA LEU A 209 3.90 -11.15 -1.01
C LEU A 209 2.67 -11.96 -1.43
N GLY A 210 2.46 -12.27 -2.71
CA GLY A 210 1.26 -12.96 -3.14
C GLY A 210 1.04 -12.93 -4.66
N PRO A 211 -0.21 -13.10 -5.13
CA PRO A 211 -0.51 -13.13 -6.56
C PRO A 211 0.00 -11.88 -7.28
N VAL A 212 0.68 -12.11 -8.39
CA VAL A 212 1.35 -11.08 -9.20
C VAL A 212 0.50 -10.78 -10.43
N GLN A 213 0.37 -9.51 -10.78
CA GLN A 213 -0.36 -9.07 -11.97
C GLN A 213 0.59 -8.88 -13.17
N VAL A 214 0.04 -8.90 -14.39
CA VAL A 214 0.82 -8.59 -15.61
C VAL A 214 1.51 -7.22 -15.48
N SER A 215 0.81 -6.23 -14.91
CA SER A 215 1.34 -4.89 -14.67
C SER A 215 2.56 -4.88 -13.74
N ASP A 216 2.65 -5.81 -12.78
CA ASP A 216 3.79 -5.90 -11.87
C ASP A 216 5.04 -6.39 -12.59
N TYR A 217 4.91 -7.41 -13.45
CA TYR A 217 6.00 -7.88 -14.31
C TYR A 217 6.44 -6.79 -15.29
N VAL A 218 5.51 -6.14 -15.98
CA VAL A 218 5.83 -5.08 -16.94
C VAL A 218 6.55 -3.91 -16.25
N THR A 219 6.11 -3.52 -15.06
CA THR A 219 6.77 -2.44 -14.31
C THR A 219 8.18 -2.82 -13.88
N ARG A 220 8.38 -4.05 -13.39
CA ARG A 220 9.72 -4.52 -12.97
C ARG A 220 10.65 -4.74 -14.17
N ALA A 221 10.14 -5.19 -15.32
CA ALA A 221 10.87 -5.20 -16.58
C ALA A 221 11.37 -3.80 -16.97
N SER A 222 10.52 -2.77 -16.85
CA SER A 222 10.93 -1.38 -17.07
C SER A 222 11.98 -0.92 -16.09
N LEU A 223 11.96 -1.35 -14.82
CA LEU A 223 13.05 -1.05 -13.88
C LEU A 223 14.36 -1.73 -14.31
N TYR A 224 14.32 -2.99 -14.71
CA TYR A 224 15.52 -3.68 -15.22
C TYR A 224 16.07 -3.06 -16.49
N GLN A 225 15.23 -2.50 -17.35
CA GLN A 225 15.67 -1.72 -18.50
C GLN A 225 16.48 -0.49 -18.07
N HIS A 226 16.01 0.28 -17.07
CA HIS A 226 16.72 1.45 -16.56
C HIS A 226 18.01 1.08 -15.82
N LEU A 227 18.13 -0.15 -15.34
CA LEU A 227 19.30 -0.68 -14.64
C LEU A 227 20.23 -1.48 -15.57
N ASP A 228 20.06 -1.39 -16.89
CA ASP A 228 20.86 -2.10 -17.91
C ASP A 228 20.95 -3.62 -17.66
N CYS A 229 19.83 -4.22 -17.24
CA CYS A 229 19.71 -5.64 -16.90
C CYS A 229 18.84 -6.39 -17.95
N PRO A 230 19.29 -6.56 -19.22
CA PRO A 230 18.45 -7.02 -20.32
C PRO A 230 17.92 -8.47 -20.16
N GLN A 231 18.64 -9.33 -19.43
CA GLN A 231 18.16 -10.69 -19.17
C GLN A 231 17.03 -10.71 -18.14
N ALA A 232 17.12 -9.88 -17.11
CA ALA A 232 16.05 -9.75 -16.11
C ALA A 232 14.82 -9.06 -16.71
N GLU A 233 15.02 -8.06 -17.58
CA GLU A 233 13.95 -7.46 -18.37
C GLU A 233 13.24 -8.51 -19.24
N ARG A 234 14.00 -9.29 -20.02
CA ARG A 234 13.45 -10.37 -20.86
C ARG A 234 12.61 -11.34 -20.04
N PHE A 235 13.17 -11.83 -18.92
CA PHE A 235 12.48 -12.77 -18.03
C PHE A 235 11.11 -12.25 -17.61
N ASP A 236 11.02 -10.99 -17.17
CA ASP A 236 9.75 -10.41 -16.72
C ASP A 236 8.76 -10.19 -17.87
N LEU A 237 9.23 -9.78 -19.05
CA LEU A 237 8.36 -9.61 -20.23
C LEU A 237 7.79 -10.94 -20.72
N GLU A 238 8.58 -12.01 -20.69
CA GLU A 238 8.11 -13.35 -21.04
C GLU A 238 7.04 -13.84 -20.06
N HIS A 239 7.22 -13.61 -18.76
CA HIS A 239 6.21 -13.93 -17.75
C HIS A 239 4.94 -13.09 -17.91
N ALA A 240 5.07 -11.80 -18.19
CA ALA A 240 3.94 -10.94 -18.51
C ALA A 240 3.15 -11.48 -19.72
N LEU A 241 3.85 -11.96 -20.77
CA LEU A 241 3.26 -12.51 -21.98
C LEU A 241 2.49 -13.82 -21.72
N LEU A 242 2.97 -14.66 -20.81
CA LEU A 242 2.28 -15.88 -20.39
C LEU A 242 0.97 -15.59 -19.66
N LEU A 243 0.91 -14.47 -18.91
CA LEU A 243 -0.25 -14.11 -18.08
C LEU A 243 -1.29 -13.25 -18.80
N THR A 244 -0.92 -12.52 -19.86
CA THR A 244 -1.86 -11.62 -20.54
C THR A 244 -2.78 -12.33 -21.53
N GLU A 245 -4.08 -12.07 -21.39
CA GLU A 245 -5.10 -12.47 -22.37
C GLU A 245 -5.41 -11.36 -23.39
N ASP A 246 -5.02 -10.11 -23.14
CA ASP A 246 -5.24 -8.98 -24.06
C ASP A 246 -4.34 -9.07 -25.30
N PRO A 247 -4.90 -9.21 -26.52
CA PRO A 247 -4.12 -9.29 -27.76
C PRO A 247 -3.24 -8.07 -28.03
N VAL A 248 -3.69 -6.87 -27.64
CA VAL A 248 -2.92 -5.63 -27.84
C VAL A 248 -1.72 -5.61 -26.91
N GLN A 249 -1.92 -6.00 -25.64
CA GLN A 249 -0.83 -6.15 -24.69
C GLN A 249 0.16 -7.23 -25.12
N ARG A 250 -0.31 -8.39 -25.62
CA ARG A 250 0.55 -9.45 -26.16
C ARG A 250 1.46 -8.94 -27.28
N LEU A 251 0.91 -8.22 -28.26
CA LEU A 251 1.69 -7.66 -29.36
C LEU A 251 2.80 -6.72 -28.85
N LYS A 252 2.46 -5.78 -27.97
CA LYS A 252 3.42 -4.82 -27.39
C LYS A 252 4.55 -5.51 -26.62
N LEU A 253 4.23 -6.55 -25.86
CA LEU A 253 5.23 -7.33 -25.12
C LEU A 253 6.17 -8.08 -26.07
N SER A 254 5.63 -8.74 -27.10
CA SER A 254 6.43 -9.45 -28.11
C SER A 254 7.37 -8.51 -28.87
N GLU A 255 6.90 -7.33 -29.27
CA GLU A 255 7.73 -6.31 -29.91
C GLU A 255 8.86 -5.83 -28.99
N ARG A 256 8.57 -5.62 -27.70
CA ARG A 256 9.58 -5.21 -26.72
C ARG A 256 10.64 -6.29 -26.52
N ILE A 257 10.24 -7.56 -26.40
CA ILE A 257 11.17 -8.70 -26.29
C ILE A 257 12.08 -8.80 -27.52
N GLY A 258 11.52 -8.62 -28.73
CA GLY A 258 12.28 -8.70 -29.98
C GLY A 258 13.35 -7.62 -30.15
N LYS A 259 13.25 -6.50 -29.42
CA LYS A 259 14.25 -5.42 -29.40
C LYS A 259 15.40 -5.65 -28.42
N LEU A 260 15.26 -6.61 -27.50
CA LEU A 260 16.29 -6.87 -26.49
C LEU A 260 17.49 -7.60 -27.09
N PRO A 261 18.72 -7.30 -26.65
CA PRO A 261 19.91 -8.01 -27.11
C PRO A 261 19.74 -9.51 -26.90
N THR A 262 19.96 -10.31 -27.95
CA THR A 262 19.93 -11.77 -27.82
C THR A 262 20.89 -12.19 -26.71
N ALA A 263 20.45 -13.11 -25.85
CA ALA A 263 21.38 -13.71 -24.91
C ALA A 263 22.51 -14.32 -25.73
N ASN A 264 23.71 -13.76 -25.63
CA ASN A 264 24.91 -14.47 -26.07
C ASN A 264 24.84 -15.80 -25.32
N ARG A 265 24.62 -16.89 -26.06
CA ARG A 265 24.86 -18.23 -25.54
C ARG A 265 26.31 -18.20 -25.06
N SER A 266 26.52 -18.12 -23.75
CA SER A 266 27.83 -18.40 -23.18
C SER A 266 28.11 -19.87 -23.51
N LEU A 267 28.84 -20.07 -24.60
CA LEU A 267 29.50 -21.33 -24.92
C LEU A 267 30.70 -21.44 -23.98
N HIS A 268 30.48 -21.71 -22.69
CA HIS A 268 31.51 -22.19 -21.76
C HIS A 268 30.86 -22.98 -20.64
#